data_AF-X1G0B6-F1
#
_entry.id   AF-X1G0B6-F1
#
_cell.length_a   1.000
_cell.length_b   1.000
_cell.length_c   1.000
_cell.angle_alpha   90.00
_cell.angle_beta   90.00
_cell.angle_gamma   90.00
#
_symmetry.space_group_name_H-M   'P 1'
#
loop_
_entity.id
_entity.type
_entity.pdbx_description
1 polymer ?
#
loop_
_entity_poly.entity_id
_entity_poly.type
_entity_poly.pdbx_seq_one_letter_code
_entity_poly.pdbx_strand_id
1 'polypeptide(L)'
;MRPLFFDFPEDEKSYTISDELLFGPDILVAPIYKYKQRSREVYFPKGADWYDIVTGEKKSGGSIVNCEAPLGRIPIFTKNKKKFW
;
A
#
# COMPACT_ATOMS: atom_id res chain seq x y z
N MET A 1 -1.47 -12.00 7.04
CA MET A 1 -1.47 -11.53 5.63
C MET A 1 -2.87 -11.71 5.10
N ARG A 2 -3.49 -10.66 4.55
CA ARG A 2 -4.87 -10.70 4.07
C ARG A 2 -5.08 -9.76 2.88
N PRO A 3 -6.03 -10.07 1.97
CA PRO A 3 -6.37 -9.21 0.85
C PRO A 3 -7.02 -7.91 1.32
N LEU A 4 -7.00 -6.89 0.47
CA LEU A 4 -7.51 -5.55 0.81
C LEU A 4 -9.00 -5.57 1.19
N PHE A 5 -9.83 -6.30 0.44
CA PHE A 5 -11.28 -6.37 0.67
C PHE A 5 -11.67 -6.90 2.05
N PHE A 6 -10.77 -7.60 2.75
CA PHE A 6 -11.06 -8.10 4.09
C PHE A 6 -11.24 -6.97 5.11
N ASP A 7 -10.50 -5.86 4.97
CA ASP A 7 -10.63 -4.68 5.83
C ASP A 7 -11.40 -3.53 5.18
N PHE A 8 -11.57 -3.59 3.87
CA PHE A 8 -12.25 -2.56 3.08
C PHE A 8 -13.42 -3.15 2.28
N PRO A 9 -14.42 -3.77 2.94
CA PRO A 9 -15.49 -4.48 2.27
C PRO A 9 -16.43 -3.56 1.45
N GLU A 10 -16.55 -2.28 1.82
CA GLU A 10 -17.34 -1.30 1.05
C GLU A 10 -16.59 -0.72 -0.16
N ASP A 11 -15.30 -1.02 -0.32
CA ASP A 11 -14.50 -0.53 -1.43
C ASP A 11 -14.39 -1.57 -2.53
N GLU A 12 -15.29 -1.51 -3.53
CA GLU A 12 -15.38 -2.49 -4.62
C GLU A 12 -14.04 -2.76 -5.32
N LYS A 13 -13.19 -1.74 -5.44
CA LYS A 13 -11.89 -1.87 -6.11
C LYS A 13 -10.94 -2.80 -5.34
N SER A 14 -11.05 -2.86 -4.02
CA SER A 14 -10.23 -3.72 -3.16
C SER A 14 -10.39 -5.21 -3.47
N TYR A 15 -11.51 -5.62 -4.10
CA TYR A 15 -11.76 -7.00 -4.55
C TYR A 15 -10.99 -7.36 -5.83
N THR A 16 -10.57 -6.35 -6.61
CA THR A 16 -9.85 -6.56 -7.88
C THR A 16 -8.33 -6.55 -7.72
N ILE A 17 -7.83 -6.02 -6.60
CA ILE A 17 -6.40 -5.95 -6.33
C ILE A 17 -5.91 -7.30 -5.79
N SER A 18 -4.98 -7.91 -6.54
CA SER A 18 -4.42 -9.23 -6.22
C SER A 18 -2.93 -9.19 -5.90
N ASP A 19 -2.28 -8.04 -6.08
CA ASP A 19 -0.84 -7.85 -5.98
C ASP A 19 -0.43 -6.89 -4.84
N GLU A 20 -1.36 -6.62 -3.92
CA GLU A 20 -1.18 -5.84 -2.69
C GLU A 20 -1.86 -6.57 -1.53
N LEU A 21 -1.37 -6.35 -0.32
CA LEU A 21 -1.85 -7.04 0.86
C LEU A 21 -1.73 -6.19 2.12
N LEU A 22 -2.52 -6.56 3.13
CA LEU A 22 -2.39 -6.02 4.47
C LEU A 22 -1.62 -7.00 5.37
N PHE A 23 -0.62 -6.45 6.06
CA PHE A 23 0.11 -7.11 7.13
C PHE A 23 -0.42 -6.60 8.48
N GLY A 24 -1.43 -7.31 8.99
CA GLY A 24 -2.21 -6.83 10.13
C GLY A 24 -3.24 -5.78 9.71
N PRO A 25 -3.74 -4.93 10.63
CA PRO A 25 -4.70 -3.87 10.32
C PRO A 25 -4.10 -2.65 9.66
N ASP A 26 -2.83 -2.35 9.93
CA ASP A 26 -2.33 -0.99 9.72
C ASP A 26 -1.21 -0.88 8.70
N ILE A 27 -0.76 -1.98 8.09
CA ILE A 27 0.37 -1.97 7.16
C ILE A 27 -0.09 -2.52 5.81
N LEU A 28 0.02 -1.69 4.76
CA LEU A 28 -0.17 -2.08 3.37
C LEU A 28 1.18 -2.33 2.73
N VAL A 29 1.31 -3.47 2.05
CA VAL A 29 2.53 -3.90 1.37
C VAL A 29 2.20 -4.12 -0.10
N ALA A 30 3.01 -3.54 -0.99
CA ALA A 30 2.90 -3.70 -2.43
C ALA A 30 4.24 -4.23 -3.00
N PRO A 31 4.48 -5.56 -2.97
CA PRO A 31 5.79 -6.13 -3.32
C PRO A 31 6.21 -5.87 -4.77
N ILE A 32 7.51 -5.79 -5.04
CA ILE A 32 8.03 -5.86 -6.41
C ILE A 32 8.31 -7.30 -6.77
N TYR A 33 7.64 -7.81 -7.80
CA TYR A 33 7.76 -9.20 -8.25
C TYR A 33 8.15 -9.36 -9.72
N LYS A 34 8.32 -8.25 -10.46
CA LYS A 34 8.87 -8.27 -11.83
C LYS A 34 10.35 -7.90 -11.83
N TYR A 35 11.14 -8.63 -12.62
CA TYR A 35 12.58 -8.36 -12.76
C TYR A 35 12.83 -6.93 -13.22
N LYS A 36 13.83 -6.27 -12.62
CA LYS A 36 14.24 -4.87 -12.89
C LYS A 36 13.17 -3.80 -12.68
N GLN A 37 11.98 -4.13 -12.20
CA GLN A 37 10.98 -3.11 -11.84
C GLN A 37 11.51 -2.24 -10.69
N ARG A 38 11.36 -0.92 -10.81
CA ARG A 38 11.84 0.10 -9.84
C ARG A 38 10.76 1.07 -9.39
N SER A 39 9.54 0.89 -9.88
CA SER A 39 8.34 1.55 -9.40
C SER A 39 7.14 0.66 -9.72
N ARG A 40 6.01 0.89 -9.05
CA ARG A 40 4.77 0.22 -9.38
C ARG A 40 3.58 1.11 -9.04
N GLU A 41 2.46 0.87 -9.71
CA GLU A 41 1.19 1.39 -9.25
C GLU A 41 0.82 0.69 -7.92
N VAL A 42 0.35 1.51 -6.99
CA VAL A 42 -0.18 1.08 -5.71
C VAL A 42 -1.56 1.69 -5.53
N TYR A 43 -2.54 0.86 -5.25
CA TYR A 43 -3.86 1.28 -4.84
C TYR A 43 -3.90 1.54 -3.34
N PHE A 44 -4.49 2.67 -2.97
CA PHE A 44 -4.76 2.99 -1.58
C PHE A 44 -6.26 2.81 -1.35
N PRO A 45 -6.69 1.80 -0.56
CA PRO A 45 -8.11 1.58 -0.28
C PRO A 45 -8.80 2.83 0.27
N LYS A 46 -10.08 3.00 -0.11
CA LYS A 46 -10.95 4.05 0.45
C LYS A 46 -11.17 3.82 1.94
N GLY A 47 -11.51 4.88 2.67
CA GLY A 47 -11.82 4.81 4.10
C GLY A 47 -10.62 4.97 5.04
N ALA A 48 -9.40 5.08 4.51
CA ALA A 48 -8.22 5.44 5.29
C ALA A 48 -7.24 6.30 4.49
N ASP A 49 -6.50 7.15 5.19
CA ASP A 49 -5.29 7.77 4.66
C ASP A 49 -4.09 6.89 4.94
N TRP A 50 -3.12 6.92 4.03
CA TRP A 50 -1.93 6.09 4.08
C TRP A 50 -0.68 6.94 4.13
N TYR A 51 0.35 6.47 4.81
CA TYR A 51 1.61 7.17 4.99
C TYR A 51 2.75 6.26 4.57
N ASP A 52 3.62 6.76 3.71
CA ASP A 52 4.86 6.06 3.39
C ASP A 52 5.69 5.91 4.66
N ILE A 53 6.09 4.69 4.99
CA ILE A 53 6.78 4.42 6.27
C ILE A 53 8.18 5.04 6.34
N VAL A 54 8.77 5.42 5.20
CA VAL A 54 10.11 6.02 5.11
C VAL A 54 10.01 7.53 5.03
N THR A 55 9.23 8.06 4.08
CA THR A 55 9.16 9.51 3.83
C THR A 55 8.13 10.20 4.70
N GLY A 56 7.16 9.48 5.24
CA GLY A 56 6.00 10.04 5.96
C GLY A 56 5.00 10.75 5.04
N GLU A 57 5.19 10.69 3.72
CA GLU A 57 4.31 11.33 2.75
C GLU A 57 2.92 10.69 2.80
N LYS A 58 1.89 11.54 2.82
CA LYS A 58 0.49 11.13 2.82
C LYS A 58 0.04 10.73 1.43
N LYS A 59 -0.68 9.61 1.32
CA LYS A 59 -1.41 9.14 0.15
C LYS A 59 -2.89 9.02 0.51
N SER A 60 -3.75 9.71 -0.23
CA SER A 60 -5.19 9.72 0.03
C SER A 60 -5.81 8.36 -0.29
N GLY A 61 -6.71 7.88 0.57
CA GLY A 61 -7.52 6.70 0.27
C GLY A 61 -8.35 6.87 -1.01
N GLY A 62 -8.59 5.77 -1.71
CA GLY A 62 -9.28 5.71 -2.99
C GLY A 62 -8.41 6.08 -4.20
N SER A 63 -7.12 6.36 -4.03
CA SER A 63 -6.21 6.78 -5.10
C SER A 63 -5.34 5.63 -5.62
N ILE A 64 -4.84 5.77 -6.85
CA ILE A 64 -3.71 4.98 -7.36
C ILE A 64 -2.54 5.94 -7.52
N VAL A 65 -1.36 5.54 -7.04
CA VAL A 65 -0.13 6.32 -7.20
C VAL A 65 0.99 5.41 -7.69
N ASN A 66 1.78 5.88 -8.66
CA ASN A 66 3.04 5.23 -9.02
C ASN A 66 4.06 5.49 -7.92
N CYS A 67 4.40 4.45 -7.17
CA CYS A 67 5.31 4.51 -6.03
C CYS A 67 6.68 3.99 -6.40
N GLU A 68 7.72 4.69 -5.95
CA GLU A 68 9.11 4.26 -6.16
C GLU A 68 9.45 3.02 -5.34
N ALA A 69 10.24 2.15 -5.95
CA ALA A 69 10.73 0.92 -5.37
C ALA A 69 12.19 0.67 -5.80
N PRO A 70 13.14 1.52 -5.35
CA PRO A 70 14.55 1.33 -5.66
C PRO A 70 15.05 -0.01 -5.10
N LEU A 71 16.20 -0.47 -5.59
CA LEU A 71 16.77 -1.73 -5.15
C LEU A 71 16.98 -1.74 -3.62
N GLY A 72 16.47 -2.77 -2.94
CA GLY A 72 16.52 -2.89 -1.48
C GLY A 72 15.32 -2.30 -0.74
N ARG A 73 14.35 -1.71 -1.44
CA ARG A 73 13.13 -1.18 -0.85
C ARG A 73 11.91 -1.63 -1.65
N ILE A 74 10.87 -2.06 -0.93
CA ILE A 74 9.53 -2.25 -1.50
C ILE A 74 8.59 -1.15 -0.95
N PRO A 75 7.55 -0.76 -1.71
CA PRO A 75 6.53 0.16 -1.21
C PRO A 75 5.77 -0.46 -0.04
N ILE A 76 5.84 0.23 1.10
CA ILE A 76 5.13 -0.13 2.34
C ILE A 76 4.53 1.15 2.92
N PHE A 77 3.29 1.06 3.34
CA PHE A 77 2.52 2.19 3.85
C PHE A 77 1.81 1.81 5.13
N THR A 78 1.50 2.79 5.95
CA THR A 78 0.76 2.60 7.19
C THR A 78 -0.43 3.56 7.31
N LYS A 79 -1.50 3.12 7.99
CA LYS A 79 -2.61 4.01 8.36
C LYS A 79 -2.25 4.98 9.49
N ASN A 80 -1.30 4.60 10.33
CA ASN A 80 -0.93 5.39 11.50
C ASN A 80 0.28 6.27 11.19
N LYS A 81 0.20 7.56 11.52
CA LYS A 81 1.33 8.51 11.37
C LYS A 81 2.48 8.26 12.38
N LYS A 82 2.63 7.03 12.87
CA LYS A 82 3.74 6.64 13.77
C LYS A 82 4.98 6.37 12.94
N LYS A 83 6.08 7.03 13.29
CA LYS A 83 7.41 6.66 12.77
C LYS A 83 7.76 5.27 13.31
N PHE A 84 8.09 4.34 12.43
CA PHE A 84 8.53 3.00 12.79
C PHE A 84 10.06 2.92 12.99
N TRP A 85 10.76 4.05 12.88
CA TRP A 85 12.20 4.25 13.06
C TRP A 85 12.53 5.73 13.35
#